data_AF-A0A810KY87-F1
#
_entry.id   AF-A0A810KY87-F1
#
_cell.length_a   1.000
_cell.length_b   1.000
_cell.length_c   1.000
_cell.angle_alpha   90.00
_cell.angle_beta   90.00
_cell.angle_gamma   90.00
#
_symmetry.space_group_name_H-M   'P 1'
#
loop_
_entity.id
_entity.type
_entity.pdbx_description
1 polymer ?
#
loop_
_entity_poly.entity_id
_entity_poly.type
_entity_poly.pdbx_seq_one_letter_code
_entity_poly.pdbx_strand_id
1 'polypeptide(L)' 'MTGYRPRVGDLIALPAYVSDRPYRVLSVSDSRTLGWVHLGGYLIHADLTQWHCDQDVPLDQLRKLPDPIWPDP' A
#
# COMPACT_ATOMS: atom_id res chain seq x y z
N MET A 1 -6.04 9.03 16.81
CA MET A 1 -6.51 7.98 15.88
C MET A 1 -5.32 7.11 15.51
N THR A 2 -5.31 5.85 15.91
CA THR A 2 -4.24 4.90 15.57
C THR A 2 -4.61 4.19 14.27
N GLY A 3 -4.33 4.84 13.14
CA GLY A 3 -4.41 4.21 11.82
C GLY A 3 -3.27 3.21 11.62
N TYR A 4 -3.48 2.24 10.72
CA TYR A 4 -2.43 1.29 10.34
C TYR A 4 -1.27 2.04 9.66
N ARG A 5 -0.04 1.76 10.10
CA ARG A 5 1.17 2.35 9.50
C ARG A 5 1.81 1.31 8.57
N PRO A 6 1.87 1.57 7.25
CA PRO A 6 2.43 0.63 6.30
C PRO A 6 3.93 0.44 6.52
N ARG A 7 4.44 -0.74 6.19
CA ARG A 7 5.85 -1.11 6.19
C ARG A 7 6.23 -1.67 4.83
N VAL A 8 7.52 -1.60 4.52
CA VAL A 8 8.08 -2.27 3.35
C VAL A 8 7.72 -3.76 3.42
N GLY A 9 7.23 -4.28 2.31
CA GLY A 9 6.79 -5.67 2.20
C GLY A 9 5.30 -5.88 2.43
N ASP A 10 4.58 -4.94 3.04
CA ASP A 10 3.17 -5.13 3.31
C ASP A 10 2.36 -5.25 2.01
N LEU A 11 1.37 -6.16 2.02
CA LEU A 11 0.29 -6.19 1.05
C LEU A 11 -0.85 -5.34 1.59
N ILE A 12 -1.27 -4.32 0.85
CA ILE A 12 -2.27 -3.36 1.32
C ILE A 12 -3.34 -3.11 0.26
N ALA A 13 -4.53 -2.73 0.72
CA ALA A 13 -5.55 -2.11 -0.12
C ALA A 13 -5.37 -0.60 -0.08
N LEU A 14 -5.28 0.00 -1.26
CA LEU A 14 -5.29 1.44 -1.46
C LEU A 14 -6.73 1.99 -1.41
N PRO A 15 -6.89 3.32 -1.31
CA PRO A 15 -8.20 3.95 -1.50
C PRO A 15 -8.79 3.61 -2.88
N ALA A 16 -10.11 3.41 -2.94
CA ALA A 16 -10.80 2.97 -4.15
C ALA A 16 -10.65 3.92 -5.35
N TYR A 17 -10.41 5.22 -5.10
CA TYR A 17 -10.15 6.19 -6.16
C TYR A 17 -8.73 6.09 -6.76
N VAL A 18 -7.82 5.38 -6.09
CA VAL A 18 -6.46 5.09 -6.58
C VAL A 18 -6.46 3.77 -7.33
N SER A 19 -6.87 2.69 -6.67
CA SER A 19 -6.98 1.36 -7.25
C SER A 19 -7.80 0.43 -6.35
N ASP A 20 -8.52 -0.50 -6.96
CA ASP A 20 -9.17 -1.64 -6.30
C ASP A 20 -8.25 -2.86 -6.16
N ARG A 21 -7.02 -2.79 -6.69
CA ARG A 21 -6.08 -3.90 -6.73
C ARG A 21 -5.19 -3.95 -5.48
N PRO A 22 -4.72 -5.16 -5.10
CA PRO A 22 -3.70 -5.30 -4.07
C PRO A 22 -2.42 -4.56 -4.45
N TYR A 23 -1.84 -3.84 -3.49
CA TYR A 23 -0.61 -3.10 -3.67
C TYR A 23 0.48 -3.65 -2.76
N ARG A 24 1.64 -3.97 -3.32
CA ARG A 24 2.82 -4.37 -2.56
C ARG A 24 3.70 -3.15 -2.31
N VAL A 25 3.96 -2.88 -1.03
CA VAL A 25 4.83 -1.78 -0.61
C VAL A 25 6.30 -2.16 -0.77
N LEU A 26 7.08 -1.33 -1.46
CA LEU A 26 8.54 -1.44 -1.59
C LEU A 26 9.29 -0.32 -0.89
N SER A 27 8.68 0.85 -0.75
CA SER A 27 9.21 1.98 0.00
C SER A 27 8.10 2.73 0.72
N VAL A 28 8.45 3.33 1.85
CA VAL A 28 7.56 4.18 2.66
C VAL A 28 8.35 5.43 3.02
N SER A 29 7.79 6.59 2.71
CA SER A 29 8.35 7.88 3.09
C SER A 29 7.25 8.85 3.54
N ASP A 30 7.67 9.91 4.23
CA ASP A 30 6.73 10.93 4.70
C ASP A 30 6.18 11.72 3.50
N SER A 31 4.85 11.89 3.47
CA SER A 31 4.20 12.76 2.50
C SER A 31 4.37 14.23 2.90
N ARG A 32 4.32 15.12 1.91
CA ARG A 32 4.24 16.57 2.16
C ARG A 32 2.88 16.97 2.74
N THR A 33 1.86 16.14 2.59
CA THR A 33 0.51 16.39 3.10
C THR A 33 0.36 15.74 4.49
N LEU A 34 -0.06 16.53 5.48
CA LEU A 34 -0.24 16.04 6.85
C LEU A 34 -1.30 14.92 6.89
N GLY A 35 -0.97 13.79 7.52
CA GLY A 35 -1.84 12.61 7.63
C GLY A 35 -1.79 11.67 6.42
N TRP A 36 -0.92 11.97 5.44
CA TRP A 36 -0.70 11.13 4.27
C TRP A 36 0.67 10.46 4.34
N VAL A 37 0.85 9.42 3.53
CA VAL A 37 2.11 8.70 3.37
C VAL A 37 2.41 8.54 1.89
N HIS A 38 3.67 8.68 1.52
CA HIS A 38 4.12 8.37 0.18
C HIS A 38 4.57 6.91 0.12
N LEU A 39 4.03 6.17 -0.83
CA LEU A 39 4.29 4.75 -1.03
C LEU A 39 4.86 4.53 -2.42
N GLY A 40 5.99 3.84 -2.50
CA GLY A 40 6.50 3.25 -3.74
C GLY A 40 6.34 1.74 -3.71
N GLY A 41 6.05 1.13 -4.86
CA GLY A 41 5.57 -0.25 -4.90
C GLY A 41 4.95 -0.66 -6.22
N TYR A 42 4.20 -1.76 -6.21
CA TYR A 42 3.52 -2.24 -7.41
C TYR A 42 2.09 -2.73 -7.15
N LEU A 43 1.22 -2.47 -8.12
CA LEU A 43 -0.11 -3.08 -8.18
C LEU A 43 0.01 -4.51 -8.71
N ILE A 44 -0.66 -5.45 -8.05
CA ILE A 44 -0.70 -6.86 -8.44
C ILE A 44 -1.96 -7.10 -9.28
N HIS A 45 -1.77 -7.57 -10.51
CA HIS A 45 -2.85 -7.92 -11.41
C HIS A 45 -3.28 -9.39 -11.27
N ALA A 46 -4.48 -9.69 -11.75
CA ALA A 46 -4.98 -11.06 -11.82
C ALA A 46 -4.14 -11.96 -12.74
N ASP A 47 -3.49 -11.38 -13.76
CA ASP A 47 -2.53 -12.07 -14.63
C ASP A 47 -1.09 -12.07 -14.08
N LEU A 48 -0.92 -11.65 -12.81
CA LEU A 48 0.35 -11.55 -12.10
C LEU A 48 1.35 -10.53 -12.68
N THR A 49 0.93 -9.69 -13.63
CA THR A 49 1.74 -8.54 -14.05
C THR A 49 1.83 -7.50 -12.93
N GLN A 50 2.96 -6.79 -12.90
CA GLN A 50 3.28 -5.80 -11.87
C GLN A 50 3.53 -4.44 -12.51
N TRP A 51 2.83 -3.42 -12.04
CA TRP A 51 3.03 -2.05 -12.50
C TRP A 51 3.60 -1.22 -11.36
N HIS A 52 4.82 -0.71 -11.55
CA HIS A 52 5.47 0.17 -10.58
C HIS A 52 4.69 1.48 -10.48
N CYS A 53 4.33 1.87 -9.26
CA CYS A 53 3.50 3.03 -9.03
C CYS A 53 3.82 3.66 -7.67
N ASP A 54 4.14 4.95 -7.71
CA ASP A 54 4.39 5.77 -6.54
C ASP A 54 3.15 6.65 -6.29
N GLN A 55 2.64 6.66 -5.05
CA GLN A 55 1.38 7.29 -4.71
C GLN A 55 1.44 7.93 -3.32
N ASP A 56 0.91 9.14 -3.20
CA ASP A 56 0.58 9.74 -1.91
C ASP A 56 -0.85 9.35 -1.54
N VAL A 57 -1.04 8.75 -0.35
CA VAL A 57 -2.34 8.26 0.13
C VAL A 57 -2.62 8.62 1.59
N PRO A 58 -3.89 8.84 1.99
CA PRO A 58 -4.26 9.06 3.38
C PRO A 58 -3.99 7.81 4.24
N LEU A 59 -3.29 7.98 5.37
CA LEU A 59 -2.95 6.88 6.27
C LEU A 59 -4.18 6.19 6.87
N ASP A 60 -5.26 6.93 7.10
CA ASP A 60 -6.50 6.44 7.69
C ASP A 60 -7.36 5.60 6.73
N GLN A 61 -7.05 5.64 5.43
CA GLN A 61 -7.73 4.85 4.40
C GLN A 61 -6.97 3.59 3.99
N LEU A 62 -5.74 3.40 4.50
CA LEU A 62 -4.96 2.20 4.24
C LEU A 62 -5.45 1.01 5.07
N ARG A 63 -5.53 -0.15 4.42
CA ARG A 63 -5.90 -1.41 5.08
C ARG A 63 -4.88 -2.49 4.72
N LYS A 64 -4.28 -3.13 5.74
CA LYS A 64 -3.43 -4.30 5.53
C LYS A 64 -4.29 -5.46 5.02
N LEU A 65 -3.82 -6.13 3.97
CA LEU A 65 -4.44 -7.33 3.43
C LEU A 65 -3.71 -8.57 3.98
N PRO A 66 -4.40 -9.71 4.10
CA PRO A 66 -3.72 -10.98 4.36
C PRO A 66 -2.74 -11.26 3.23
N ASP A 67 -1.49 -11.58 3.57
CA ASP A 67 -0.50 -11.96 2.59
C ASP A 67 -0.34 -13.49 2.56
N PRO A 68 -0.76 -14.18 1.49
CA PRO A 68 -0.61 -15.63 1.40
C PRO A 68 0.84 -16.05 1.11
N ILE A 69 1.71 -15.13 0.66
CA ILE A 69 3.09 -15.44 0.26
C ILE A 69 4.03 -15.37 1.45
N TRP A 70 3.85 -14.39 2.32
CA TRP A 70 4.63 -14.24 3.54
C TRP A 70 3.75 -14.49 4.76
N PRO A 71 4.04 -15.54 5.56
CA PRO A 71 3.35 -15.69 6.83
C PRO A 71 3.63 -14.44 7.67
N ASP A 72 2.59 -13.89 8.29
CA ASP A 72 2.78 -12.84 9.30
C ASP A 72 3.75 -13.39 10.37
N PRO A 73 4.75 -12.60 10.78
CA PRO A 73 5.68 -12.99 11.83
C PRO A 73 4.99 -13.21 13.18
#